data_AF-A0A967G3C2-F1
#
_entry.id   AF-A0A967G3C2-F1
#
_cell.length_a   1.000
_cell.length_b   1.000
_cell.length_c   1.000
_cell.angle_alpha   90.00
_cell.angle_beta   90.00
_cell.angle_gamma   90.00
#
_symmetry.space_group_name_H-M   'P 1'
#
loop_
_entity.id
_entity.type
_entity.pdbx_description
1 polymer ?
#
loop_
_entity_poly.entity_id
_entity_poly.type
_entity_poly.pdbx_seq_one_letter_code
_entity_poly.pdbx_strand_id
1 'polypeptide(L)' 'MHSIRAGDITGIHSVIFGTLGEKLTLNHTAHSRDTFALG' A
#
# COMPACT_ATOMS: atom_id res chain seq x y z
N MET A 1 8.79 -4.51 -8.60
CA MET A 1 7.37 -4.52 -8.18
C MET A 1 7.13 -5.81 -7.41
N HIS A 2 6.63 -5.73 -6.18
CA HIS A 2 6.26 -6.91 -5.39
C HIS A 2 4.75 -6.96 -5.25
N SER A 3 4.17 -8.16 -5.40
CA SER A 3 2.73 -8.37 -5.32
C SER A 3 2.46 -9.49 -4.34
N ILE A 4 1.93 -9.12 -3.17
CA ILE A 4 1.60 -10.06 -2.10
C ILE A 4 0.12 -10.43 -2.22
N ARG A 5 -0.19 -11.70 -1.98
CA ARG A 5 -1.57 -12.21 -1.87
C ARG A 5 -1.69 -12.91 -0.53
N ALA A 6 -2.54 -12.38 0.34
CA ALA A 6 -2.77 -12.93 1.66
C ALA A 6 -4.21 -12.64 2.10
N GLY A 7 -4.96 -13.72 2.34
CA GLY A 7 -6.25 -13.71 3.02
C GLY A 7 -7.24 -12.64 2.56
N ASP A 8 -7.79 -11.94 3.55
CA ASP A 8 -8.88 -10.96 3.50
C ASP A 8 -8.38 -9.52 3.33
N ILE A 9 -7.08 -9.31 3.09
CA ILE A 9 -6.50 -7.98 2.90
C ILE A 9 -7.17 -7.30 1.71
N THR A 10 -7.89 -6.21 1.99
CA THR A 10 -8.60 -5.42 0.98
C THR A 10 -7.63 -4.75 0.00
N GLY A 11 -6.56 -4.14 0.50
CA GLY A 11 -5.52 -3.54 -0.34
C GLY A 11 -4.49 -2.78 0.48
N ILE A 12 -3.21 -3.11 0.29
CA ILE A 12 -2.07 -2.43 0.90
C ILE A 12 -1.05 -2.15 -0.19
N HIS A 13 -0.62 -0.88 -0.26
CA HIS A 13 0.43 -0.44 -1.18
C HIS A 13 1.49 0.33 -0.41
N SER A 14 2.75 -0.03 -0.64
CA SER A 14 3.91 0.66 -0.10
C SER A 14 4.82 1.06 -1.25
N VAL A 15 5.12 2.35 -1.33
CA VAL A 15 6.12 2.89 -2.25
C VAL A 15 7.28 3.37 -1.42
N ILE A 16 8.47 2.87 -1.75
CA ILE A 16 9.70 3.18 -1.04
C ILE A 16 10.62 3.94 -1.99
N PHE A 17 11.02 5.14 -1.57
CA PHE A 17 12.10 5.91 -2.18
C PHE A 17 13.30 5.87 -1.24
N GLY A 18 14.49 5.57 -1.77
CA GLY A 18 15.71 5.50 -0.97
C GLY A 18 16.85 6.25 -1.64
N THR A 19 17.65 6.90 -0.82
CA THR A 19 18.94 7.49 -1.19
C THR A 19 19.99 7.05 -0.16
N LEU A 20 21.24 7.49 -0.27
CA LEU A 20 22.26 7.13 0.70
C LEU A 20 21.93 7.74 2.07
N GLY A 21 21.70 6.90 3.08
CA GLY A 21 21.48 7.33 4.46
C GLY A 21 20.03 7.64 4.83
N GLU A 22 19.08 7.58 3.90
CA GLU A 22 17.67 7.86 4.17
C GLU A 22 16.70 7.09 3.28
N LYS A 23 15.45 7.02 3.73
CA LYS A 23 14.35 6.36 3.04
C LYS A 23 13.02 7.04 3.34
N LEU A 24 12.29 7.40 2.30
CA LEU A 24 10.90 7.82 2.38
C LEU A 24 9.99 6.65 2.03
N THR A 25 8.96 6.42 2.84
CA THR A 25 7.94 5.39 2.56
C THR A 25 6.56 6.01 2.54
N LEU A 26 5.85 5.83 1.43
CA LEU A 26 4.45 6.20 1.29
C LEU A 26 3.61 4.93 1.36
N ASN A 27 2.68 4.88 2.31
CA ASN A 27 1.79 3.74 2.51
C ASN A 27 0.35 4.15 2.26
N HIS A 28 -0.39 3.28 1.57
CA HIS A 28 -1.83 3.36 1.43
C HIS A 28 -2.44 2.03 1.85
N THR A 29 -3.36 2.08 2.81
CA THR A 29 -4.09 0.91 3.32
C THR A 29 -5.58 1.18 3.19
N ALA A 30 -6.27 0.33 2.45
CA ALA A 30 -7.73 0.35 2.35
C ALA A 30 -8.32 -0.57 3.42
N HIS A 31 -9.16 -0.03 4.30
CA HIS A 31 -9.82 -0.79 5.38
C HIS A 31 -11.06 -1.55 4.87
N SER A 32 -11.81 -0.97 3.94
CA SER A 32 -12.96 -1.63 3.30
C SER A 32 -12.94 -1.40 1.78
N ARG A 33 -13.72 -2.21 1.07
CA ARG A 33 -13.88 -2.07 -0.38
C ARG A 33 -14.75 -0.87 -0.75
N ASP A 34 -15.47 -0.31 0.22
CA ASP A 34 -16.40 0.80 0.01
C ASP A 34 -15.68 2.07 -0.40
N THR A 35 -14.44 2.29 0.07
CA THR A 35 -13.61 3.43 -0.37
C THR A 35 -13.47 3.49 -1.88
N PHE A 36 -13.43 2.34 -2.56
CA PHE A 36 -13.36 2.28 -4.03
C PHE A 36 -14.73 2.44 -4.69
N ALA A 37 -15.81 2.05 -4.01
CA ALA A 37 -17.17 2.18 -4.51
C ALA A 37 -17.70 3.62 -4.41
N LEU A 38 -17.24 4.37 -3.39
CA LEU A 38 -17.70 5.74 -3.12
C LEU A 38 -17.01 6.80 -3.99
N GLY A 39 -15.78 6.54 -4.45
CA GLY A 39 -15.02 7.45 -5.32
C GLY A 39 -14.29 8.55 -4.57
#